data_AF-A0A3P9JUA2-F1
#
_entry.id   AF-A0A3P9JUA2-F1
#
_cell.length_a   1.000
_cell.length_b   1.000
_cell.length_c   1.000
_cell.angle_alpha   90.00
_cell.angle_beta   90.00
_cell.angle_gamma   90.00
#
_symmetry.space_group_name_H-M   'P 1'
#
loop_
_entity.id
_entity.type
_entity.pdbx_description
1 polymer ?
#
loop_
_entity_poly.entity_id
_entity_poly.type
_entity_poly.pdbx_seq_one_letter_code
_entity_poly.pdbx_strand_id
1 'polypeptide(L)'
;MPHEPDPPPAKKFKPGSVFFRLERNKPGMLLPKKGNVSTPIEVQRKQLPIFQAKPQLLNQLRQLQNAIIIGETGSGKTTQIPQYLYEAGIGRLGMVAITQPRRVAAISLAGRVAEEKRTQIGKLVGYTVRFEDVTSSETKLKFMTDGMLLREAIGDPLLLKYTKSHPVHQHRRDICDHLWD
;
A
#
# COMPACT_ATOMS: atom_id res chain seq x y z
N MET A 1 8.99 39.22 40.11
CA MET A 1 8.92 38.51 38.83
C MET A 1 7.45 38.15 38.60
N PRO A 2 6.86 38.42 37.42
CA PRO A 2 5.47 38.09 37.19
C PRO A 2 5.33 36.57 37.05
N HIS A 3 4.41 35.99 37.83
CA HIS A 3 4.04 34.58 37.77
C HIS A 3 3.33 34.29 36.44
N GLU A 4 3.86 33.37 35.64
CA GLU A 4 3.10 32.77 34.53
C GLU A 4 2.02 31.83 35.12
N PRO A 5 0.80 31.81 34.56
CA PRO A 5 -0.23 30.88 34.99
C PRO A 5 0.04 29.47 34.43
N ASP A 6 -0.17 28.46 35.27
CA ASP A 6 0.02 27.05 34.93
C ASP A 6 -0.83 26.63 33.71
N PRO A 7 -0.32 25.71 32.86
CA PRO A 7 -1.06 25.22 31.72
C PRO A 7 -2.30 24.41 32.15
N PRO A 8 -3.40 24.46 31.36
CA PRO A 8 -4.63 23.77 31.70
C PRO A 8 -4.47 22.23 31.66
N PRO A 9 -5.21 21.49 32.50
CA PRO A 9 -5.06 20.06 32.62
C PRO A 9 -5.50 19.31 31.35
N ALA A 10 -4.74 18.28 30.97
CA ALA A 10 -5.03 17.45 29.81
C ALA A 10 -6.39 16.75 29.89
N LYS A 11 -7.19 16.85 28.82
CA LYS A 11 -8.50 16.16 28.71
C LYS A 11 -8.29 14.64 28.64
N LYS A 12 -8.83 13.92 29.62
CA LYS A 12 -8.82 12.44 29.68
C LYS A 12 -9.68 11.85 28.55
N PHE A 13 -9.07 11.04 27.69
CA PHE A 13 -9.73 10.24 26.67
C PHE A 13 -10.43 9.04 27.34
N LYS A 14 -11.73 8.84 27.07
CA LYS A 14 -12.48 7.63 27.49
C LYS A 14 -12.81 6.80 26.23
N PRO A 15 -12.42 5.52 26.15
CA PRO A 15 -12.83 4.65 25.03
C PRO A 15 -14.31 4.31 25.17
N GLY A 16 -15.14 4.86 24.29
CA GLY A 16 -16.54 4.48 24.16
C GLY A 16 -16.65 3.15 23.41
N SER A 17 -17.27 2.18 24.06
CA SER A 17 -17.72 0.91 23.50
C SER A 17 -18.79 1.15 22.43
N VAL A 18 -18.51 0.80 21.18
CA VAL A 18 -19.50 0.84 20.09
C VAL A 18 -20.27 -0.49 20.10
N PHE A 19 -21.30 -0.57 20.93
CA PHE A 19 -22.33 -1.60 20.84
C PHE A 19 -23.38 -1.16 19.80
N PHE A 20 -23.45 -1.86 18.66
CA PHE A 20 -24.56 -1.73 17.71
C PHE A 20 -25.78 -2.50 18.24
N ARG A 21 -26.75 -1.77 18.80
CA ARG A 21 -28.12 -2.26 19.03
C ARG A 21 -29.01 -1.73 17.91
N LEU A 22 -29.47 -2.62 17.02
CA LEU A 22 -30.50 -2.31 16.03
C LEU A 22 -31.86 -2.19 16.74
N GLU A 23 -32.51 -1.04 16.60
CA GLU A 23 -33.93 -0.84 16.89
C GLU A 23 -34.65 -0.43 15.60
N ARG A 24 -35.73 -1.14 15.28
CA ARG A 24 -36.58 -1.00 14.08
C ARG A 24 -37.73 -0.02 14.33
N ASN A 25 -38.10 0.71 13.28
CA ASN A 25 -39.35 1.46 13.03
C ASN A 25 -39.54 2.86 13.66
N LYS A 26 -39.42 3.90 12.80
CA LYS A 26 -40.36 5.04 12.65
C LYS A 26 -40.16 5.72 11.27
N PRO A 27 -41.22 6.19 10.58
CA PRO A 27 -41.13 6.81 9.26
C PRO A 27 -41.08 8.36 9.32
N GLY A 28 -40.37 8.96 8.35
CA GLY A 28 -40.56 10.36 7.94
C GLY A 28 -39.49 11.37 8.37
N MET A 29 -38.51 11.62 7.51
CA MET A 29 -38.13 12.98 7.06
C MET A 29 -37.02 12.89 5.98
N LEU A 30 -37.31 13.44 4.80
CA LEU A 30 -36.37 13.57 3.69
C LEU A 30 -35.22 14.51 4.09
N LEU A 31 -34.00 13.96 4.15
CA LEU A 31 -32.76 14.72 4.12
C LEU A 31 -32.30 14.86 2.66
N PRO A 32 -31.80 16.04 2.24
CA PRO A 32 -31.32 16.24 0.87
C PRO A 32 -30.15 15.31 0.59
N LYS A 33 -30.29 14.52 -0.48
CA LYS A 33 -29.28 13.59 -1.01
C LYS A 33 -28.07 14.41 -1.50
N LYS A 34 -27.08 14.61 -0.64
CA LYS A 34 -25.77 15.15 -1.06
C LYS A 34 -25.06 14.06 -1.85
N GLY A 35 -25.31 14.04 -3.15
CA GLY A 35 -24.70 13.14 -4.10
C GLY A 35 -23.21 13.41 -4.24
N ASN A 36 -22.41 12.87 -3.32
CA ASN A 36 -21.08 12.43 -3.69
C ASN A 36 -21.25 11.06 -4.34
N VAL A 37 -21.53 11.05 -5.64
CA VAL A 37 -21.27 9.86 -6.45
C VAL A 37 -19.77 9.67 -6.34
N SER A 38 -19.33 8.82 -5.40
CA SER A 38 -17.97 8.30 -5.40
C SER A 38 -17.75 7.76 -6.80
N THR A 39 -16.95 8.46 -7.61
CA THR A 39 -16.51 7.93 -8.89
C THR A 39 -15.97 6.52 -8.59
N PRO A 40 -16.45 5.47 -9.28
CA PRO A 40 -15.97 4.13 -9.03
C PRO A 40 -14.44 4.18 -9.04
N ILE A 41 -13.77 3.62 -8.03
CA ILE A 41 -12.32 3.70 -7.83
C ILE A 41 -11.53 3.44 -9.13
N GLU A 42 -12.06 2.59 -10.01
CA GLU A 42 -11.54 2.32 -11.35
C GLU A 42 -11.45 3.56 -12.26
N VAL A 43 -12.43 4.46 -12.22
CA VAL A 43 -12.45 5.73 -12.97
C VAL A 43 -11.33 6.64 -12.47
N GLN A 44 -11.15 6.76 -11.15
CA GLN A 44 -10.07 7.57 -10.57
C GLN A 44 -8.70 7.03 -11.01
N ARG A 45 -8.52 5.71 -11.04
CA ARG A 45 -7.27 5.08 -11.49
C ARG A 45 -6.93 5.41 -12.94
N LYS A 46 -7.93 5.51 -13.83
CA LYS A 46 -7.75 5.86 -15.24
C LYS A 46 -7.34 7.33 -15.45
N GLN A 47 -7.63 8.20 -14.49
CA GLN A 47 -7.27 9.63 -14.52
C GLN A 47 -5.84 9.90 -14.04
N LEU A 48 -5.18 8.93 -13.39
CA LEU A 48 -3.82 9.11 -12.90
C LEU A 48 -2.83 9.23 -14.08
N PRO A 49 -1.86 10.16 -14.04
CA PRO A 49 -0.86 10.33 -15.08
C PRO A 49 -0.15 9.03 -15.48
N ILE A 50 0.14 8.16 -14.50
CA ILE A 50 0.81 6.88 -14.74
C ILE A 50 0.00 5.89 -15.59
N PHE A 51 -1.32 6.07 -15.66
CA PHE A 51 -2.18 5.17 -16.42
C PHE A 51 -1.87 5.20 -17.92
N GLN A 52 -1.62 6.39 -18.48
CA GLN A 52 -1.29 6.56 -19.89
C GLN A 52 0.08 5.93 -20.24
N ALA A 53 1.03 5.99 -19.31
CA ALA A 53 2.36 5.43 -19.47
C ALA A 53 2.42 3.90 -19.26
N LYS A 54 1.33 3.25 -18.79
CA LYS A 54 1.32 1.82 -18.40
C LYS A 54 1.89 0.88 -19.48
N PRO A 55 1.51 0.94 -20.76
CA PRO A 55 2.01 -0.01 -21.76
C PRO A 55 3.51 0.12 -21.99
N GLN A 56 4.01 1.35 -22.12
CA GLN A 56 5.43 1.64 -22.32
C GLN A 56 6.24 1.23 -21.10
N LEU A 57 5.76 1.56 -19.90
CA LEU A 57 6.37 1.17 -18.63
C LEU A 57 6.54 -0.34 -18.52
N LEU A 58 5.48 -1.11 -18.78
CA LEU A 58 5.53 -2.57 -18.70
C LEU A 58 6.46 -3.20 -19.74
N ASN A 59 6.52 -2.63 -20.94
CA ASN A 59 7.45 -3.12 -21.97
C ASN A 59 8.91 -2.91 -21.56
N GLN A 60 9.23 -1.73 -21.02
CA GLN A 60 10.59 -1.45 -20.52
C GLN A 60 10.94 -2.33 -19.30
N LEU A 61 10.05 -2.44 -18.31
CA LEU A 61 10.27 -3.24 -17.10
C LEU A 61 10.40 -4.75 -17.35
N ARG A 62 10.02 -5.25 -18.53
CA ARG A 62 10.31 -6.64 -18.93
C ARG A 62 11.75 -6.85 -19.40
N GLN A 63 12.37 -5.81 -19.94
CA GLN A 63 13.70 -5.87 -20.53
C GLN A 63 14.79 -5.42 -19.55
N LEU A 64 14.42 -4.59 -18.58
CA LEU A 64 15.32 -4.04 -17.59
C LEU A 64 15.33 -4.88 -16.31
N GLN A 65 16.53 -5.13 -15.78
CA GLN A 65 16.70 -5.74 -14.46
C GLN A 65 16.53 -4.71 -13.33
N ASN A 66 16.82 -3.44 -13.58
CA ASN A 66 16.67 -2.34 -12.63
C ASN A 66 16.14 -1.11 -13.36
N ALA A 67 15.27 -0.33 -12.74
CA ALA A 67 14.73 0.90 -13.31
C ALA A 67 14.50 1.95 -12.23
N ILE A 68 14.81 3.20 -12.55
CA ILE A 68 14.45 4.37 -11.74
C ILE A 68 13.24 5.01 -12.40
N ILE A 69 12.14 5.15 -11.65
CA ILE A 69 10.89 5.71 -12.15
C ILE A 69 10.67 7.05 -11.47
N ILE A 70 10.72 8.12 -12.25
CA ILE A 70 10.53 9.49 -11.77
C ILE A 70 9.13 9.97 -12.17
N GLY A 71 8.47 10.69 -11.27
CA GLY A 71 7.22 11.38 -11.56
C GLY A 71 6.76 12.18 -10.34
N GLU A 72 5.86 13.12 -10.53
CA GLU A 72 5.38 14.00 -9.45
C GLU A 72 4.59 13.25 -8.37
N THR A 73 4.49 13.81 -7.16
CA THR A 73 3.59 13.28 -6.14
C THR A 73 2.13 13.32 -6.60
N GLY A 74 1.36 12.29 -6.24
CA GLY A 74 -0.02 12.12 -6.74
C GLY A 74 -0.14 11.50 -8.14
N SER A 75 0.96 11.28 -8.86
CA SER A 75 0.93 10.60 -10.18
C SER A 75 0.48 9.14 -10.15
N GLY A 76 0.43 8.51 -8.96
CA GLY A 76 -0.03 7.14 -8.77
C GLY A 76 1.07 6.07 -8.76
N LYS A 77 2.36 6.46 -8.73
CA LYS A 77 3.50 5.51 -8.75
C LYS A 77 3.39 4.41 -7.70
N THR A 78 3.27 4.78 -6.43
CA THR A 78 3.27 3.85 -5.30
C THR A 78 2.10 2.89 -5.29
N THR A 79 0.93 3.36 -5.74
CA THR A 79 -0.28 2.55 -5.73
C THR A 79 -0.41 1.71 -6.99
N GLN A 80 -0.03 2.23 -8.16
CA GLN A 80 -0.34 1.58 -9.45
C GLN A 80 0.78 0.67 -9.97
N ILE A 81 2.06 1.03 -9.83
CA ILE A 81 3.17 0.23 -10.37
C ILE A 81 3.16 -1.20 -9.83
N PRO A 82 3.03 -1.44 -8.51
CA PRO A 82 3.02 -2.80 -7.99
C PRO A 82 1.85 -3.63 -8.55
N GLN A 83 0.69 -3.00 -8.71
CA GLN A 83 -0.48 -3.65 -9.30
C GLN A 83 -0.24 -4.01 -10.76
N TYR A 84 0.40 -3.14 -11.54
CA TYR A 84 0.71 -3.40 -12.94
C TYR A 84 1.75 -4.50 -13.11
N LEU A 85 2.78 -4.53 -12.27
CA LEU A 85 3.76 -5.62 -12.24
C LEU A 85 3.09 -6.97 -11.99
N TYR A 86 2.25 -7.03 -10.96
CA TYR A 86 1.48 -8.23 -10.62
C TYR A 86 0.53 -8.66 -11.76
N GLU A 87 -0.26 -7.73 -12.31
CA GLU A 87 -1.19 -7.99 -13.43
C GLU A 87 -0.45 -8.48 -14.69
N ALA A 88 0.68 -7.86 -15.02
CA ALA A 88 1.49 -8.22 -16.18
C ALA A 88 2.27 -9.52 -16.00
N GLY A 89 2.20 -10.12 -14.81
CA GLY A 89 2.93 -11.33 -14.46
C GLY A 89 4.43 -11.14 -14.29
N ILE A 90 4.89 -9.90 -14.21
CA ILE A 90 6.28 -9.56 -13.97
C ILE A 90 6.53 -9.85 -12.49
N GLY A 91 7.29 -10.91 -12.18
CA GLY A 91 7.51 -11.31 -10.79
C GLY A 91 6.68 -12.52 -10.34
N ARG A 92 5.96 -13.20 -11.24
CA ARG A 92 4.98 -14.28 -10.95
C ARG A 92 5.42 -15.37 -9.97
N LEU A 93 6.72 -15.61 -9.85
CA LEU A 93 7.27 -16.67 -9.02
C LEU A 93 7.52 -16.22 -7.57
N GLY A 94 7.56 -14.92 -7.32
CA GLY A 94 7.77 -14.31 -6.00
C GLY A 94 6.69 -13.31 -5.61
N MET A 95 6.87 -12.69 -4.45
CA MET A 95 6.13 -11.51 -4.01
C MET A 95 6.78 -10.23 -4.56
N VAL A 96 6.00 -9.17 -4.76
CA VAL A 96 6.52 -7.82 -4.98
C VAL A 96 6.63 -7.14 -3.62
N ALA A 97 7.85 -6.74 -3.25
CA ALA A 97 8.10 -5.92 -2.06
C ALA A 97 8.01 -4.43 -2.40
N ILE A 98 7.26 -3.68 -1.59
CA ILE A 98 7.16 -2.23 -1.67
C ILE A 98 7.61 -1.66 -0.34
N THR A 99 8.74 -0.97 -0.34
CA THR A 99 9.30 -0.32 0.84
C THR A 99 8.75 1.08 1.01
N GLN A 100 8.55 1.48 2.27
CA GLN A 100 8.15 2.82 2.67
C GLN A 100 8.89 3.18 3.96
N PRO A 101 9.53 4.36 4.05
CA PRO A 101 10.29 4.74 5.24
C PRO A 101 9.41 4.93 6.48
N ARG A 102 8.11 5.18 6.30
CA ARG A 102 7.16 5.46 7.38
C ARG A 102 6.14 4.34 7.51
N ARG A 103 5.98 3.83 8.74
CA ARG A 103 4.96 2.80 9.10
C ARG A 103 3.55 3.20 8.62
N VAL A 104 3.15 4.44 8.87
CA VAL A 104 1.81 4.92 8.50
C VAL A 104 1.60 4.88 6.98
N ALA A 105 2.64 5.15 6.19
CA ALA A 105 2.57 5.08 4.73
C ALA A 105 2.44 3.63 4.24
N ALA A 106 3.24 2.70 4.78
CA ALA A 106 3.13 1.28 4.42
C ALA A 106 1.72 0.72 4.66
N ILE A 107 1.14 1.00 5.83
CA ILE A 107 -0.19 0.54 6.22
C ILE A 107 -1.28 1.17 5.34
N SER A 108 -1.23 2.50 5.16
CA SER A 108 -2.26 3.21 4.40
C SER A 108 -2.27 2.84 2.92
N LEU A 109 -1.08 2.68 2.32
CA LEU A 109 -0.94 2.25 0.94
C LEU A 109 -1.39 0.81 0.73
N ALA A 110 -1.08 -0.10 1.65
CA ALA A 110 -1.58 -1.47 1.60
C ALA A 110 -3.11 -1.51 1.66
N GLY A 111 -3.72 -0.73 2.57
CA GLY A 111 -5.17 -0.63 2.67
C GLY A 111 -5.81 -0.05 1.41
N ARG A 112 -5.24 1.02 0.86
CA ARG A 112 -5.71 1.62 -0.40
C ARG A 112 -5.64 0.62 -1.55
N VAL A 113 -4.51 -0.07 -1.72
CA VAL A 113 -4.33 -1.03 -2.83
C VAL A 113 -5.21 -2.27 -2.63
N ALA A 114 -5.45 -2.70 -1.40
CA ALA A 114 -6.40 -3.77 -1.10
C ALA A 114 -7.84 -3.40 -1.51
N GLU A 115 -8.26 -2.16 -1.21
CA GLU A 115 -9.56 -1.61 -1.65
C GLU A 115 -9.65 -1.57 -3.19
N GLU A 116 -8.62 -1.05 -3.87
CA GLU A 116 -8.55 -1.00 -5.33
C GLU A 116 -8.61 -2.38 -6.00
N LYS A 117 -8.09 -3.41 -5.34
CA LYS A 117 -8.12 -4.81 -5.78
C LYS A 117 -9.33 -5.59 -5.27
N ARG A 118 -10.22 -4.97 -4.49
CA ARG A 118 -11.38 -5.60 -3.85
C ARG A 118 -11.00 -6.87 -3.06
N THR A 119 -9.90 -6.79 -2.32
CA THR A 119 -9.38 -7.88 -1.50
C THR A 119 -9.27 -7.45 -0.04
N GLN A 120 -9.28 -8.42 0.87
CA GLN A 120 -9.01 -8.16 2.29
C GLN A 120 -7.50 -8.00 2.49
N ILE A 121 -7.09 -7.04 3.33
CA ILE A 121 -5.69 -6.92 3.74
C ILE A 121 -5.25 -8.24 4.40
N GLY A 122 -4.06 -8.70 4.06
CA GLY A 122 -3.51 -9.99 4.49
C GLY A 122 -3.74 -11.12 3.49
N LYS A 123 -4.61 -10.96 2.48
CA LYS A 123 -4.74 -11.88 1.34
C LYS A 123 -3.77 -11.48 0.24
N LEU A 124 -4.26 -11.12 -0.95
CA LEU A 124 -3.44 -10.71 -2.10
C LEU A 124 -2.50 -9.54 -1.77
N VAL A 125 -2.98 -8.59 -0.98
CA VAL A 125 -2.24 -7.40 -0.54
C VAL A 125 -2.06 -7.47 0.97
N GLY A 126 -0.85 -7.29 1.46
CA GLY A 126 -0.54 -7.31 2.88
C GLY A 126 0.55 -6.30 3.24
N TYR A 127 0.82 -6.15 4.53
CA TYR A 127 1.92 -5.32 4.99
C TYR A 127 2.67 -5.90 6.18
N THR A 128 3.92 -5.47 6.34
CA THR A 128 4.73 -5.83 7.50
C THR A 128 5.51 -4.61 7.99
N VAL A 129 5.30 -4.26 9.25
CA VAL A 129 5.98 -3.16 9.94
C VAL A 129 6.48 -3.67 11.29
N ARG A 130 7.25 -2.85 12.01
CA ARG A 130 7.76 -3.28 13.32
C ARG A 130 6.59 -3.65 14.25
N PHE A 131 6.64 -4.88 14.78
CA PHE A 131 5.64 -5.47 15.69
C PHE A 131 4.29 -5.83 15.08
N GLU A 132 4.12 -5.75 13.76
CA GLU A 132 2.84 -6.06 13.11
C GLU A 132 3.09 -6.64 11.71
N ASP A 133 2.62 -7.86 11.48
CA ASP A 133 2.69 -8.55 10.19
C ASP A 133 1.28 -9.01 9.80
N VAL A 134 0.75 -8.41 8.74
CA VAL A 134 -0.56 -8.72 8.17
C VAL A 134 -0.34 -9.23 6.75
N THR A 135 0.19 -10.44 6.67
CA THR A 135 0.45 -11.17 5.43
C THR A 135 0.03 -12.64 5.57
N SER A 136 -0.13 -13.32 4.44
CA SER A 136 -0.40 -14.77 4.37
C SER A 136 0.37 -15.40 3.21
N SER A 137 0.24 -16.72 3.05
CA SER A 137 0.75 -17.43 1.87
C SER A 137 0.15 -16.94 0.54
N GLU A 138 -1.01 -16.28 0.58
CA GLU A 138 -1.67 -15.70 -0.59
C GLU A 138 -1.12 -14.32 -0.97
N THR A 139 -0.35 -13.68 -0.09
CA THR A 139 0.17 -12.32 -0.33
C THR A 139 1.14 -12.30 -1.49
N LYS A 140 0.87 -11.40 -2.45
CA LYS A 140 1.72 -11.16 -3.63
C LYS A 140 2.20 -9.72 -3.71
N LEU A 141 1.49 -8.79 -3.08
CA LEU A 141 1.89 -7.38 -2.94
C LEU A 141 2.11 -7.09 -1.45
N LYS A 142 3.37 -6.92 -1.06
CA LYS A 142 3.74 -6.73 0.35
C LYS A 142 4.34 -5.35 0.58
N PHE A 143 3.61 -4.50 1.28
CA PHE A 143 4.09 -3.19 1.71
C PHE A 143 4.83 -3.31 3.04
N MET A 144 5.99 -2.70 3.18
CA MET A 144 6.76 -2.83 4.41
C MET A 144 7.63 -1.61 4.68
N THR A 145 8.10 -1.49 5.92
CA THR A 145 9.15 -0.53 6.22
C THR A 145 10.52 -1.06 5.83
N ASP A 146 11.45 -0.17 5.49
CA ASP A 146 12.82 -0.50 5.06
C ASP A 146 13.52 -1.41 6.09
N GLY A 147 13.32 -1.15 7.39
CA GLY A 147 13.86 -1.97 8.47
C GLY A 147 13.32 -3.41 8.50
N MET A 148 12.09 -3.64 8.03
CA MET A 148 11.53 -5.00 7.92
C MET A 148 12.14 -5.74 6.72
N LEU A 149 12.37 -5.07 5.60
CA LEU A 149 13.09 -5.66 4.46
C LEU A 149 14.52 -6.02 4.85
N LEU A 150 15.23 -5.11 5.53
CA LEU A 150 16.58 -5.37 6.01
C LEU A 150 16.63 -6.56 6.97
N ARG A 151 15.66 -6.65 7.90
CA ARG A 151 15.54 -7.79 8.81
C ARG A 151 15.33 -9.11 8.07
N GLU A 152 14.48 -9.12 7.03
CA GLU A 152 14.29 -10.31 6.20
C GLU A 152 15.56 -10.67 5.43
N ALA A 153 16.28 -9.68 4.90
CA ALA A 153 17.54 -9.89 4.18
C ALA A 153 18.66 -10.45 5.07
N ILE A 154 18.63 -10.22 6.38
CA ILE A 154 19.56 -10.86 7.32
C ILE A 154 19.29 -12.36 7.42
N GLY A 155 18.00 -12.77 7.43
CA GLY A 155 17.60 -14.18 7.51
C GLY A 155 17.63 -14.93 6.18
N ASP A 156 17.31 -14.23 5.09
CA ASP A 156 17.36 -14.71 3.71
C ASP A 156 18.13 -13.69 2.84
N PRO A 157 19.47 -13.78 2.78
CA PRO A 157 20.30 -12.84 2.01
C PRO A 157 20.01 -12.84 0.51
N LEU A 158 19.40 -13.91 -0.01
CA LEU A 158 19.03 -14.01 -1.41
C LEU A 158 17.63 -13.43 -1.68
N LEU A 159 16.83 -13.19 -0.63
CA LEU A 159 15.46 -12.69 -0.72
C LEU A 159 14.65 -13.54 -1.73
N LEU A 160 14.76 -14.86 -1.61
CA LEU A 160 14.19 -15.83 -2.55
C LEU A 160 12.67 -15.69 -2.64
N LYS A 161 12.02 -15.25 -1.56
CA LYS A 161 10.58 -14.94 -1.51
C LYS A 161 10.14 -13.87 -2.51
N TYR A 162 11.06 -13.00 -2.95
CA TYR A 162 10.79 -11.87 -3.85
C TYR A 162 11.43 -12.07 -5.24
N THR A 163 12.15 -13.17 -5.45
CA THR A 163 12.95 -13.38 -6.66
C THR A 163 12.13 -14.02 -7.79
N LYS A 164 12.31 -13.52 -9.02
CA LYS A 164 11.88 -14.21 -10.25
C LYS A 164 12.81 -15.39 -10.52
N SER A 165 12.31 -16.63 -10.59
CA SER A 165 13.14 -17.72 -11.12
C SER A 165 13.26 -17.60 -12.65
N HIS A 166 14.44 -17.23 -13.12
CA HIS A 166 14.95 -17.67 -14.43
C HIS A 166 16.32 -18.29 -14.14
N PRO A 167 16.41 -19.63 -14.11
CA PRO A 167 17.63 -20.32 -13.71
C PRO A 167 18.58 -20.40 -14.91
N VAL A 168 19.57 -19.51 -14.98
CA VAL A 168 20.88 -19.89 -15.53
C VAL A 168 22.01 -19.17 -14.79
N HIS A 169 21.88 -17.90 -14.41
CA HIS A 169 22.91 -17.21 -13.63
C HIS A 169 22.30 -16.23 -12.63
N GLN A 170 22.47 -16.56 -11.35
CA GLN A 170 21.83 -15.89 -10.23
C GLN A 170 22.59 -14.61 -9.83
N HIS A 171 21.92 -13.45 -9.93
CA HIS A 171 21.99 -12.36 -8.94
C HIS A 171 21.02 -11.24 -9.32
N ARG A 172 20.04 -10.95 -8.45
CA ARG A 172 19.49 -9.61 -8.10
C ARG A 172 17.97 -9.43 -8.12
N ARG A 173 17.58 -8.43 -7.32
CA ARG A 173 16.36 -8.28 -6.51
C ARG A 173 15.53 -7.11 -7.04
N ASP A 174 14.24 -7.33 -7.30
CA ASP A 174 13.29 -6.27 -7.65
C ASP A 174 12.74 -5.64 -6.34
N ILE A 175 13.45 -4.67 -5.77
CA ILE A 175 12.93 -3.82 -4.68
C ILE A 175 12.49 -2.51 -5.31
N CYS A 176 11.19 -2.23 -5.34
CA CYS A 176 10.67 -0.93 -5.76
C CYS A 176 10.88 0.08 -4.63
N ASP A 177 12.12 0.54 -4.47
CA ASP A 177 12.45 1.61 -3.55
C ASP A 177 11.86 2.94 -4.07
N HIS A 178 11.03 3.57 -3.25
CA HIS A 178 10.52 4.91 -3.50
C HIS A 178 11.62 5.92 -3.21
N LEU A 179 12.34 6.33 -4.26
CA LEU A 179 13.08 7.59 -4.23
C LEU A 179 12.07 8.75 -4.22
N TRP A 180 12.25 9.62 -3.23
CA TRP A 180 11.36 10.65 -2.71
C TRP A 180 11.07 11.82 -3.66
N ASP A 181 10.08 12.64 -3.25
CA ASP A 181 9.94 14.07 -3.57
C ASP A 181 11.28 14.84 -3.49
#